data_AF-A0A820RJU8-F1
#
_entry.id   AF-A0A820RJU8-F1
#
_cell.length_a   1.000
_cell.length_b   1.000
_cell.length_c   1.000
_cell.angle_alpha   90.00
_cell.angle_beta   90.00
_cell.angle_gamma   90.00
#
_symmetry.space_group_name_H-M   'P 1'
#
loop_
_entity.id
_entity.type
_entity.pdbx_description
1 polymer ?
#
loop_
_entity_poly.entity_id
_entity_poly.type
_entity_poly.pdbx_seq_one_letter_code
_entity_poly.pdbx_strand_id
1 'polypeptide(L)'
;DQFKQKINEQKQNPQNPQNNLLIKQIDQWERNSIEIIQQKAQNCREIIIKSSQTFINDIEMKFNDISKQIKQLHQENEFNEINLNYLRNQLIEITEEFNNPLKVSIKEDSQSFINEISIISSRSKFLPNKF
;
A
#
# COMPACT_ATOMS: atom_id res chain seq x y z
N ASP A 1 16.49 24.60 -45.00
CA ASP A 1 15.42 24.95 -44.03
C ASP A 1 15.25 23.93 -42.91
N GLN A 2 15.94 24.10 -41.79
CA GLN A 2 15.80 23.24 -40.60
C GLN A 2 14.40 23.28 -39.98
N PHE A 3 13.68 24.40 -40.13
CA PHE A 3 12.32 24.55 -39.61
C PHE A 3 11.31 23.64 -40.33
N LYS A 4 11.42 23.52 -41.67
CA LYS A 4 10.56 22.61 -42.45
C LYS A 4 10.79 21.14 -42.09
N GLN A 5 12.04 20.77 -41.78
CA GLN A 5 12.37 19.44 -41.29
C GLN A 5 11.68 19.15 -39.95
N LYS A 6 11.77 20.07 -38.97
CA LYS A 6 11.07 19.93 -37.68
C LYS A 6 9.55 19.77 -37.81
N ILE A 7 8.91 20.52 -38.73
CA ILE A 7 7.47 20.38 -38.99
C ILE A 7 7.14 18.99 -39.55
N ASN A 8 7.94 18.50 -40.51
CA ASN A 8 7.73 17.19 -41.10
C ASN A 8 7.94 16.06 -40.09
N GLU A 9 8.95 16.18 -39.21
CA GLU A 9 9.19 15.23 -38.10
C GLU A 9 8.00 15.18 -37.14
N GLN A 10 7.42 16.32 -36.78
CA GLN A 10 6.22 16.37 -35.92
C GLN A 10 4.97 15.81 -36.63
N LYS A 11 4.83 16.00 -37.94
CA LYS A 11 3.71 15.43 -38.73
C LYS A 11 3.82 13.92 -38.89
N GLN A 12 5.03 13.41 -39.11
CA GLN A 12 5.27 11.98 -39.32
C GLN A 12 5.18 11.18 -38.03
N ASN A 13 5.55 11.77 -36.89
CA ASN A 13 5.51 11.09 -35.61
C ASN A 13 5.00 11.98 -34.46
N PRO A 14 3.70 12.37 -34.48
CA PRO A 14 3.12 13.28 -33.50
C PRO A 14 3.03 12.70 -32.08
N GLN A 15 3.11 11.36 -31.97
CA GLN A 15 3.10 10.63 -30.70
C GLN A 15 4.49 10.48 -30.08
N ASN A 16 5.57 10.80 -30.81
CA ASN A 16 6.91 10.70 -30.23
C ASN A 16 7.11 11.76 -29.14
N PRO A 17 7.35 11.36 -27.88
CA PRO A 17 7.57 12.31 -26.77
C PRO A 17 8.83 13.18 -26.97
N GLN A 18 9.79 12.72 -27.78
CA GLN A 18 10.97 13.51 -28.14
C GLN A 18 10.63 14.71 -29.02
N ASN A 19 9.54 14.61 -29.78
CA ASN A 19 9.11 15.63 -30.73
C ASN A 19 7.90 16.46 -30.24
N ASN A 20 7.23 16.00 -29.17
CA ASN A 20 6.03 16.60 -28.61
C ASN A 20 6.09 16.75 -27.09
N LEU A 21 6.25 18.00 -26.63
CA LEU A 21 6.34 18.34 -25.20
C LEU A 21 5.07 17.99 -24.42
N LEU A 22 3.89 18.04 -25.04
CA LEU A 22 2.62 17.71 -24.37
C LEU A 22 2.52 16.20 -24.09
N ILE A 23 2.97 15.37 -25.03
CA ILE A 23 3.05 13.92 -24.81
C ILE A 23 4.04 13.62 -23.69
N LYS A 24 5.22 14.27 -23.71
CA LYS A 24 6.20 14.11 -22.62
C LYS A 24 5.64 14.50 -21.24
N GLN A 25 4.76 15.51 -21.17
CA GLN A 25 4.07 15.89 -19.93
C GLN A 25 3.07 14.82 -19.48
N ILE A 26 2.32 14.21 -20.42
CA ILE A 26 1.42 13.10 -20.12
C ILE A 26 2.22 11.90 -19.59
N ASP A 27 3.29 11.50 -20.27
CA ASP A 27 4.15 10.39 -19.84
C ASP A 27 4.73 10.63 -18.44
N GLN A 28 5.12 11.87 -18.14
CA GLN A 28 5.64 12.22 -16.82
C GLN A 28 4.56 12.12 -15.74
N TRP A 29 3.36 12.63 -16.02
CA TRP A 29 2.23 12.53 -15.11
C TRP A 29 1.84 11.06 -14.86
N GLU A 30 1.82 10.24 -15.91
CA GLU A 30 1.53 8.81 -15.80
C GLU A 30 2.55 8.10 -14.90
N ARG A 31 3.85 8.27 -15.18
CA ARG A 31 4.93 7.68 -14.36
C ARG A 31 4.82 8.09 -12.89
N ASN A 32 4.65 9.38 -12.63
CA ASN A 32 4.53 9.89 -11.26
C ASN A 32 3.29 9.31 -10.56
N SER A 33 2.17 9.19 -11.27
CA SER A 33 0.92 8.65 -10.72
C SER A 33 1.06 7.17 -10.36
N ILE A 34 1.68 6.38 -11.23
CA ILE A 34 1.99 4.96 -10.96
C ILE A 34 2.89 4.82 -9.74
N GLU A 35 3.94 5.65 -9.65
CA GLU A 35 4.87 5.62 -8.51
C GLU A 35 4.15 5.91 -7.19
N ILE A 36 3.28 6.92 -7.16
CA ILE A 36 2.47 7.28 -5.99
C ILE A 36 1.58 6.11 -5.53
N ILE A 37 0.92 5.42 -6.48
CA ILE A 37 0.11 4.23 -6.19
C ILE A 37 0.98 3.12 -5.59
N GLN A 38 2.12 2.83 -6.23
CA GLN A 38 3.02 1.76 -5.80
C GLN A 38 3.58 2.01 -4.41
N GLN A 39 4.03 3.23 -4.11
CA GLN A 39 4.51 3.63 -2.80
C GLN A 39 3.41 3.49 -1.73
N LYS A 40 2.19 3.96 -2.02
CA LYS A 40 1.07 3.83 -1.08
C LYS A 40 0.71 2.37 -0.81
N ALA A 41 0.62 1.54 -1.85
CA ALA A 41 0.37 0.12 -1.72
C ALA A 41 1.46 -0.58 -0.90
N GLN A 42 2.73 -0.23 -1.13
CA GLN A 42 3.85 -0.79 -0.39
C GLN A 42 3.79 -0.41 1.09
N ASN A 43 3.53 0.86 1.42
CA ASN A 43 3.35 1.30 2.80
C ASN A 43 2.22 0.53 3.51
N CYS A 44 1.08 0.32 2.83
CA CYS A 44 -0.02 -0.47 3.39
C CYS A 44 0.39 -1.93 3.65
N ARG A 45 1.11 -2.57 2.71
CA ARG A 45 1.62 -3.93 2.90
C ARG A 45 2.57 -4.02 4.10
N GLU A 46 3.48 -3.06 4.24
CA GLU A 46 4.43 -3.01 5.36
C GLU A 46 3.73 -2.86 6.71
N ILE A 47 2.68 -2.03 6.78
CA ILE A 47 1.86 -1.89 8.00
C ILE A 47 1.21 -3.23 8.36
N ILE A 48 0.64 -3.94 7.38
CA ILE A 48 0.02 -5.26 7.60
C ILE A 48 1.07 -6.25 8.10
N ILE A 49 2.21 -6.36 7.41
CA ILE A 49 3.29 -7.29 7.79
C ILE A 49 3.78 -7.01 9.21
N LYS A 50 4.07 -5.75 9.55
CA LYS A 50 4.49 -5.37 10.91
C LYS A 50 3.43 -5.71 11.95
N SER A 51 2.17 -5.40 11.67
CA SER A 51 1.06 -5.71 12.58
C SER A 51 0.92 -7.22 12.80
N SER A 52 1.05 -8.02 11.74
CA SER A 52 1.05 -9.49 11.84
C SER A 52 2.24 -10.01 12.63
N GLN A 53 3.44 -9.47 12.42
CA GLN A 53 4.63 -9.85 13.19
C GLN A 53 4.47 -9.54 14.67
N THR A 54 4.01 -8.33 15.01
CA THR A 54 3.72 -7.96 16.41
C THR A 54 2.69 -8.89 17.03
N PHE A 55 1.60 -9.18 16.32
CA PHE A 55 0.57 -10.11 16.79
C PHE A 55 1.13 -11.50 17.08
N ILE A 56 1.92 -12.07 16.17
CA ILE A 56 2.54 -13.39 16.37
C ILE A 56 3.49 -13.38 17.57
N ASN A 57 4.31 -12.33 17.73
CA ASN A 57 5.20 -12.20 18.88
C ASN A 57 4.44 -12.12 20.21
N ASP A 58 3.30 -11.40 20.24
CA ASP A 58 2.45 -11.31 21.43
C ASP A 58 1.87 -12.67 21.82
N ILE A 59 1.39 -13.45 20.82
CA ILE A 59 0.92 -14.82 21.03
C ILE A 59 2.05 -15.71 21.55
N GLU A 60 3.24 -15.62 20.97
CA GLU A 60 4.41 -16.39 21.39
C GLU A 60 4.81 -16.06 22.83
N MET A 61 4.81 -14.79 23.23
CA MET A 61 5.08 -14.36 24.60
C MET A 61 4.06 -14.96 25.59
N LYS A 62 2.76 -14.85 25.29
CA LYS A 62 1.71 -15.42 26.13
C LYS A 62 1.85 -16.94 26.26
N PHE A 63 2.12 -17.64 25.16
CA PHE A 63 2.33 -19.08 25.17
C PHE A 63 3.57 -19.50 25.98
N ASN A 64 4.66 -18.74 25.87
CA ASN A 64 5.87 -18.96 26.65
C ASN A 64 5.62 -18.76 28.15
N ASP A 65 4.78 -17.81 28.54
CA ASP A 65 4.42 -17.60 29.94
C ASP A 65 3.56 -18.74 30.50
N ILE A 66 2.59 -19.27 29.73
CA ILE A 66 1.88 -20.50 30.11
C ILE A 66 2.87 -21.65 30.29
N SER A 67 3.81 -21.81 29.35
CA SER A 67 4.82 -22.87 29.43
C SER A 67 5.71 -22.76 30.68
N LYS A 68 6.04 -21.53 31.12
CA LYS A 68 6.75 -21.29 32.38
C LYS A 68 5.89 -21.63 33.59
N GLN A 69 4.62 -21.21 33.61
CA GLN A 69 3.67 -21.54 34.68
C GLN A 69 3.54 -23.05 34.86
N ILE A 70 3.42 -23.82 33.77
CA ILE A 70 3.37 -25.29 33.81
C ILE A 70 4.63 -25.88 34.46
N LYS A 71 5.82 -25.41 34.06
CA LYS A 71 7.08 -25.87 34.65
C LYS A 71 7.17 -25.55 36.14
N GLN A 72 6.74 -24.36 36.54
CA GLN A 72 6.74 -23.94 37.94
C GLN A 72 5.82 -24.80 38.79
N LEU A 73 4.56 -25.00 38.36
CA LEU A 73 3.60 -25.85 39.06
C LEU A 73 4.10 -27.30 39.21
N HIS A 74 4.80 -27.82 38.21
CA HIS A 74 5.43 -29.14 38.29
C HIS A 74 6.58 -29.18 39.31
N GLN A 75 7.40 -28.13 39.38
CA GLN A 75 8.52 -28.04 40.33
C GLN A 75 8.04 -27.87 41.77
N GLU A 76 6.98 -27.10 41.97
CA GLU A 76 6.39 -26.81 43.29
C GLU A 76 5.45 -27.92 43.77
N ASN A 77 5.19 -28.93 42.92
CA ASN A 77 4.25 -30.03 43.19
C ASN A 77 2.81 -29.54 43.47
N GLU A 78 2.45 -28.38 42.92
CA GLU A 78 1.15 -27.71 43.10
C GLU A 78 0.14 -28.03 41.99
N PHE A 79 0.36 -29.12 41.25
CA PHE A 79 -0.58 -29.57 40.23
C PHE A 79 -1.90 -30.02 40.88
N ASN A 80 -2.92 -29.18 40.75
CA ASN A 80 -4.29 -29.47 41.18
C ASN A 80 -5.28 -29.06 40.09
N GLU A 81 -6.55 -29.44 40.26
CA GLU A 81 -7.60 -29.19 39.26
C GLU A 81 -7.84 -27.69 39.00
N ILE A 82 -7.67 -26.84 40.02
CA ILE A 82 -7.86 -25.39 39.89
C ILE A 82 -6.79 -24.82 38.96
N ASN A 83 -5.52 -25.16 39.21
CA ASN A 83 -4.38 -24.73 38.41
C ASN A 83 -4.45 -25.26 36.97
N LEU A 84 -4.87 -26.52 36.81
CA LEU A 84 -5.10 -27.13 35.50
C LEU A 84 -6.21 -26.42 34.70
N ASN A 85 -7.33 -26.11 35.35
CA ASN A 85 -8.44 -25.43 34.70
C ASN A 85 -8.07 -24.00 34.30
N TYR A 86 -7.29 -23.30 35.15
CA TYR A 86 -6.77 -21.97 34.84
C TYR A 86 -5.84 -21.98 33.62
N LEU A 87 -4.87 -22.89 33.57
CA LEU A 87 -3.98 -23.07 32.42
C LEU A 87 -4.75 -23.42 31.14
N ARG A 88 -5.77 -24.28 31.25
CA ARG A 88 -6.64 -24.65 30.14
C ARG A 88 -7.39 -23.44 29.58
N ASN A 89 -7.94 -22.60 30.45
CA ASN A 89 -8.66 -21.40 30.02
C ASN A 89 -7.73 -20.41 29.31
N GLN A 90 -6.52 -20.16 29.84
CA GLN A 90 -5.53 -19.32 29.17
C GLN A 90 -5.14 -19.87 27.78
N LEU A 91 -5.01 -21.20 27.64
CA LEU A 91 -4.74 -21.82 26.34
C LEU A 91 -5.89 -21.64 25.35
N ILE A 92 -7.15 -21.74 25.81
CA ILE A 92 -8.33 -21.50 24.98
C ILE A 92 -8.33 -20.05 24.49
N GLU A 93 -8.14 -19.08 25.39
CA GLU A 93 -8.11 -17.65 25.06
C GLU A 93 -7.05 -17.33 24.00
N ILE A 94 -5.81 -17.81 24.18
CA ILE A 94 -4.73 -17.60 23.19
C ILE A 94 -5.07 -18.27 21.85
N THR A 95 -5.71 -19.44 21.88
CA THR A 95 -6.11 -20.15 20.65
C THR A 95 -7.20 -19.37 19.91
N GLU A 96 -8.18 -18.82 20.62
CA GLU A 96 -9.22 -17.96 20.04
C GLU A 96 -8.64 -16.67 19.46
N GLU A 97 -7.72 -16.01 20.18
CA GLU A 97 -7.01 -14.85 19.68
C GLU A 97 -6.21 -15.17 18.42
N PHE A 98 -5.44 -16.26 18.43
CA PHE A 98 -4.63 -16.71 17.29
C PHE A 98 -5.48 -16.97 16.04
N ASN A 99 -6.65 -17.59 16.22
CA ASN A 99 -7.59 -17.88 15.14
C ASN A 99 -8.36 -16.64 14.66
N ASN A 100 -8.30 -15.52 15.38
CA ASN A 100 -8.89 -14.24 15.00
C ASN A 100 -7.85 -13.11 14.96
N PRO A 101 -6.87 -13.17 14.03
CA PRO A 101 -5.66 -12.35 14.09
C PRO A 101 -5.85 -10.87 13.69
N LEU A 102 -7.01 -10.47 13.16
CA LEU A 102 -7.13 -9.19 12.45
C LEU A 102 -7.88 -8.12 13.25
N LYS A 103 -7.12 -7.21 13.88
CA LYS A 103 -7.60 -5.87 14.30
C LYS A 103 -7.42 -4.79 13.22
N VAL A 104 -6.90 -5.15 12.04
CA VAL A 104 -6.67 -4.23 10.93
C VAL A 104 -7.68 -4.48 9.81
N SER A 105 -8.25 -3.40 9.28
CA SER A 105 -9.17 -3.43 8.14
C SER A 105 -8.65 -2.52 7.03
N ILE A 106 -8.94 -2.90 5.79
CA ILE A 106 -8.69 -2.05 4.63
C ILE A 106 -9.93 -1.17 4.44
N LYS A 107 -9.70 0.14 4.34
CA LYS A 107 -10.74 1.12 4.01
C LYS A 107 -10.36 1.81 2.70
N GLU A 108 -11.35 2.01 1.85
CA GLU A 108 -11.23 2.84 0.66
C GLU A 108 -11.86 4.21 0.94
N ASP A 109 -11.12 5.27 0.66
CA ASP A 109 -11.62 6.64 0.74
C ASP A 109 -12.01 7.13 -0.66
N SER A 110 -13.12 7.86 -0.75
CA SER A 110 -13.67 8.35 -2.02
C SER A 110 -13.00 9.62 -2.54
N GLN A 111 -12.00 10.15 -1.84
CA GLN A 111 -11.28 11.36 -2.23
C GLN A 111 -10.16 11.05 -3.24
N SER A 112 -9.95 11.96 -4.18
CA SER A 112 -8.93 11.81 -5.22
C SER A 112 -7.53 11.79 -4.60
N PHE A 113 -6.89 10.63 -4.66
CA PHE A 113 -5.50 10.43 -4.24
C PHE A 113 -4.50 10.89 -5.32
N ILE A 114 -4.92 10.88 -6.59
CA ILE A 114 -4.12 11.27 -7.75
C ILE A 114 -4.83 12.42 -8.45
N ASN A 115 -4.06 13.44 -8.82
CA ASN A 115 -4.58 14.58 -9.56
C ASN A 115 -4.90 14.17 -11.00
N GLU A 116 -6.11 14.46 -11.48
CA GLU A 116 -6.46 14.29 -12.88
C GLU A 116 -5.68 15.27 -13.79
N ILE A 117 -5.28 14.81 -14.98
CA ILE A 117 -4.78 15.70 -16.04
C ILE A 117 -5.80 15.76 -17.18
N SER A 118 -6.12 16.96 -17.64
CA SER A 118 -7.10 17.19 -18.70
C SER A 118 -6.52 18.09 -19.79
N ILE A 119 -6.98 17.90 -21.03
CA ILE A 119 -6.52 18.70 -22.18
C ILE A 119 -7.50 19.86 -22.41
N ILE A 120 -6.98 21.09 -22.36
CA ILE A 120 -7.73 22.29 -22.71
C ILE A 120 -7.30 22.75 -24.10
N SER A 121 -8.23 22.73 -25.07
CA SER A 121 -7.95 23.19 -26.44
C SER A 121 -8.58 24.57 -26.68
N SER A 122 -7.73 25.59 -26.81
CA SER A 122 -8.14 26.92 -27.27
C SER A 122 -7.68 27.12 -28.71
N ARG A 123 -8.59 27.06 -29.69
CA ARG A 123 -8.27 27.50 -31.06
C ARG A 123 -8.25 29.03 -31.12
N SER A 124 -7.08 29.64 -31.24
CA SER A 124 -6.97 31.03 -31.69
C SER A 124 -7.16 31.09 -33.21
N LYS A 125 -8.22 31.75 -33.68
CA LYS A 125 -8.41 32.04 -35.11
C LYS A 125 -7.38 33.11 -35.50
N PHE A 126 -6.32 32.71 -36.20
CA PHE A 126 -5.48 33.66 -36.92
C PHE A 126 -6.31 34.23 -38.09
N LEU A 127 -6.71 35.51 -38.00
CA LEU A 127 -7.19 36.27 -39.14
C LEU A 127 -5.96 36.78 -39.90
N PRO A 128 -5.73 36.38 -41.16
CA PRO A 128 -4.66 36.98 -41.95
C PRO A 128 -5.04 38.43 -42.23
N ASN A 129 -4.19 39.37 -41.78
CA ASN A 129 -4.29 40.77 -42.17
C ASN A 129 -4.18 40.86 -43.69
N LYS A 130 -5.26 41.32 -44.33
CA LYS A 130 -5.23 41.79 -45.72
C LYS A 130 -4.64 43.20 -45.72
N PHE A 131 -3.46 43.36 -46.31
CA PHE A 131 -3.01 44.61 -46.92
C PHE A 131 -2.41 44.28 -48.28
#